data_AF-A0A349SJK5-F1
#
_entry.id   AF-A0A349SJK5-F1
#
_cell.length_a   1.000
_cell.length_b   1.000
_cell.length_c   1.000
_cell.angle_alpha   90.00
_cell.angle_beta   90.00
_cell.angle_gamma   90.00
#
_symmetry.space_group_name_H-M   'P 1'
#
loop_
_entity.id
_entity.type
_entity.pdbx_description
1 polymer ?
#
loop_
_entity_poly.entity_id
_entity_poly.type
_entity_poly.pdbx_seq_one_letter_code
_entity_poly.pdbx_strand_id
1 'polypeptide(L)' 'CAVGDELNDLAMIEGAGMSVAMGNAHPKVKARATWVTDSNDHDGVVTVIERLLAEVS' A
#
# COMPACT_ATOMS: atom_id res chain seq x y z
N CYS A 1 8.97 3.43 0.03
CA CYS A 1 7.69 2.72 -0.15
C CYS A 1 7.05 2.57 1.22
N ALA A 2 5.74 2.79 1.32
CA ALA A 2 4.93 2.43 2.49
C ALA A 2 3.69 1.65 2.03
N VAL A 3 3.32 0.62 2.81
CA VAL A 3 2.08 -0.14 2.64
C VAL A 3 1.33 -0.09 3.96
N GLY A 4 0.02 0.19 3.94
CA GLY A 4 -0.79 0.30 5.16
C GLY A 4 -2.26 0.06 4.91
N ASP A 5 -3.01 -0.16 5.98
CA ASP A 5 -4.43 -0.46 5.91
C ASP A 5 -5.29 0.29 6.92
N GLU A 6 -4.72 0.71 8.05
CA GLU A 6 -5.45 1.38 9.12
C GLU A 6 -5.06 2.84 9.35
N LEU A 7 -5.87 3.56 10.14
CA LEU A 7 -5.69 4.99 10.36
C LEU A 7 -4.35 5.36 11.03
N ASN A 8 -3.75 4.44 11.80
CA ASN A 8 -2.41 4.63 12.37
C ASN A 8 -1.31 4.64 11.29
N ASP A 9 -1.58 4.13 10.09
CA ASP A 9 -0.63 4.12 8.98
C ASP A 9 -0.69 5.41 8.14
N LEU A 10 -1.70 6.26 8.37
CA LEU A 10 -1.97 7.42 7.51
C LEU A 10 -0.77 8.36 7.40
N ALA A 11 -0.08 8.64 8.51
CA ALA A 11 1.12 9.48 8.49
C ALA A 11 2.26 8.88 7.67
N MET A 12 2.40 7.54 7.69
CA MET A 12 3.39 6.83 6.89
C MET A 12 3.02 6.86 5.40
N ILE A 13 1.73 6.70 5.08
CA ILE A 13 1.20 6.75 3.71
C ILE A 13 1.37 8.13 3.08
N GLU A 14 1.09 9.20 3.84
CA GLU A 14 1.25 10.58 3.34
C GLU A 14 2.71 11.01 3.23
N GLY A 15 3.61 10.44 4.04
CA GLY A 15 5.03 10.78 4.04
C GLY A 15 5.88 10.01 3.01
N ALA A 16 5.38 8.93 2.44
CA ALA A 16 6.15 8.07 1.53
C ALA A 16 6.07 8.55 0.08
N GLY A 17 7.22 8.58 -0.62
CA GLY A 17 7.26 8.90 -2.05
C GLY A 17 6.56 7.88 -2.95
N MET A 18 6.34 6.66 -2.45
CA MET A 18 5.45 5.66 -3.06
C MET A 18 4.64 5.04 -1.93
N SER A 19 3.31 5.17 -1.99
CA SER A 19 2.40 4.76 -0.93
C SER A 19 1.29 3.85 -1.46
N VAL A 20 1.03 2.76 -0.76
CA VAL A 20 0.08 1.73 -1.15
C VAL A 20 -0.90 1.44 -0.01
N ALA A 21 -2.19 1.49 -0.31
CA ALA A 21 -3.22 1.02 0.62
C ALA A 21 -3.59 -0.43 0.30
N MET A 22 -3.82 -1.25 1.32
CA MET A 22 -4.36 -2.61 1.12
C MET A 22 -5.80 -2.58 0.58
N GLY A 23 -6.23 -3.65 -0.08
CA GLY A 23 -7.59 -3.78 -0.60
C GLY A 23 -8.67 -3.73 0.49
N ASN A 24 -8.34 -4.16 1.71
CA ASN A 24 -9.20 -4.07 2.90
C ASN A 24 -8.99 -2.77 3.71
N ALA A 25 -8.16 -1.83 3.24
CA ALA A 25 -7.81 -0.64 4.00
C ALA A 25 -8.99 0.31 4.26
N HIS A 26 -8.87 1.05 5.36
CA HIS A 26 -9.79 2.12 5.74
C HIS A 26 -9.93 3.15 4.59
N PRO A 27 -11.14 3.65 4.28
CA PRO A 27 -11.37 4.55 3.14
C PRO A 27 -10.46 5.79 3.10
N LYS A 28 -10.16 6.37 4.27
CA LYS A 28 -9.22 7.50 4.37
C LYS A 28 -7.78 7.12 3.95
N VAL A 29 -7.33 5.91 4.24
CA VAL A 29 -5.99 5.43 3.85
C VAL A 29 -5.94 5.23 2.34
N LYS A 30 -6.96 4.58 1.76
CA LYS A 30 -7.11 4.42 0.30
C LYS A 30 -7.11 5.75 -0.44
N ALA A 31 -7.79 6.75 0.09
CA ALA A 31 -7.87 8.08 -0.52
C ALA A 31 -6.54 8.86 -0.51
N ARG A 32 -5.58 8.47 0.33
CA ARG A 32 -4.25 9.13 0.43
C ARG A 32 -3.13 8.33 -0.21
N ALA A 33 -3.33 7.05 -0.47
CA ALA A 33 -2.34 6.22 -1.14
C ALA A 33 -2.29 6.48 -2.65
N THR A 34 -1.10 6.37 -3.24
CA THR A 34 -0.90 6.47 -4.70
C THR A 34 -1.38 5.24 -5.46
N TRP A 35 -1.53 4.11 -4.77
CA TRP A 35 -1.98 2.84 -5.32
C TRP A 35 -2.79 2.08 -4.27
N VAL A 36 -3.81 1.33 -4.68
CA VAL A 36 -4.49 0.34 -3.83
C VAL A 36 -4.17 -1.06 -4.37
N THR A 37 -3.53 -1.89 -3.54
CA THR A 37 -3.22 -3.31 -3.86
C THR A 37 -4.36 -4.23 -3.39
N ASP A 38 -4.19 -5.54 -3.56
CA ASP A 38 -5.12 -6.55 -3.05
C ASP A 38 -5.20 -6.51 -1.50
N SER A 39 -6.15 -7.24 -0.91
CA SER A 39 -6.27 -7.29 0.55
C SER A 39 -5.15 -8.11 1.18
N ASN A 40 -5.02 -8.01 2.50
CA ASN A 40 -4.13 -8.87 3.28
C ASN A 40 -4.45 -10.37 3.07
N ASP A 41 -5.72 -10.75 2.96
CA ASP A 41 -6.17 -12.11 2.68
C ASP A 41 -5.88 -12.61 1.25
N HIS A 42 -5.45 -11.70 0.36
CA HIS A 42 -5.15 -11.99 -1.05
C HIS A 42 -3.74 -11.54 -1.42
N ASP A 43 -2.80 -11.68 -0.48
CA ASP A 43 -1.37 -11.45 -0.70
C ASP A 43 -0.98 -10.05 -1.22
N GLY A 44 -1.77 -9.02 -0.91
CA GLY A 44 -1.57 -7.68 -1.47
C GLY A 44 -0.18 -7.07 -1.21
N VAL A 45 0.48 -7.43 -0.10
CA VAL A 45 1.87 -7.01 0.17
C VAL A 45 2.86 -7.72 -0.76
N VAL A 46 2.64 -9.00 -1.05
CA VAL A 46 3.48 -9.78 -1.97
C VAL A 46 3.41 -9.18 -3.36
N THR A 47 2.22 -8.85 -3.85
CA THR A 47 2.01 -8.18 -5.15
C THR A 47 2.80 -6.88 -5.26
N VAL A 48 2.87 -6.10 -4.18
CA VAL A 48 3.68 -4.85 -4.12
C VAL A 48 5.18 -5.16 -4.24
N ILE A 49 5.66 -6.16 -3.50
CA ILE A 49 7.08 -6.53 -3.49
C ILE A 49 7.50 -7.08 -4.86
N GLU A 50 6.73 -7.99 -5.45
CA GLU A 50 7.02 -8.59 -6.75
C GLU A 50 7.11 -7.52 -7.86
N ARG A 51 6.17 -6.57 -7.86
CA ARG A 51 6.21 -5.45 -8.80
C ARG A 51 7.47 -4.61 -8.63
N LEU A 52 7.84 -4.29 -7.40
CA LEU A 52 9.05 -3.49 -7.15
C LEU A 52 10.33 -4.23 -7.55
N LEU A 53 10.41 -5.54 -7.33
CA LEU A 53 11.56 -6.33 -7.76
C LEU A 53 11.65 -6.41 -9.30
N ALA A 54 10.52 -6.51 -9.98
CA ALA A 54 10.47 -6.52 -11.44
C ALA A 54 10.92 -5.17 -12.06
N GLU A 55 10.69 -4.04 -11.39
CA GLU A 55 11.10 -2.71 -11.86
C GLU A 55 12.62 -2.44 -11.72
N VAL A 56 13.33 -3.24 -10.92
CA VAL A 56 14.79 -3.10 -10.67
C VAL A 56 15.60 -4.16 -11.44
N SER A 57 14.92 -5.06 -12.16
CA SER A 57 15.53 -6.15 -12.94
C SER A 57 15.91 -5.74 -14.36
#